data_AF-A0A814JXM8-F1
#
_entry.id   AF-A0A814JXM8-F1
#
_cell.length_a   1.000
_cell.length_b   1.000
_cell.length_c   1.000
_cell.angle_alpha   90.00
_cell.angle_beta   90.00
_cell.angle_gamma   90.00
#
_symmetry.space_group_name_H-M   'P 1'
#
loop_
_entity.id
_entity.type
_entity.pdbx_description
1 polymer ?
#
loop_
_entity_poly.entity_id
_entity_poly.type
_entity_poly.pdbx_seq_one_letter_code
_entity_poly.pdbx_strand_id
1 'polypeptide(L)'
;MQKHTLFVFYILFICGNKLQTYATLRIVCYYTNWSVYRESTIPILYPDSIDPHICTHIHYAFAKIHPVTLNIEPTEKHDTHWTDHHSMPLYHRLYGLKRRNPQLKIILAVGGWSAKSEGFNAVLYNETNRAKFIDQTLKYLRDWNFDGLDLDWEFPGDVERDADSESKIKFDVLVKELRDAVDYVSKSQNKTFLLSAAVAADPQKIDNGYIVENFCRYLDYVNVMSYDYHGQWDNVTGINSPLYKSHTDLPSHEEWKNVNSSIYYWLERGCPAEKMNIGLAIYGRTFTISNESSTVTIGSESIGGGEAGPFVKENGTLAYFEICQKLHVLNWTSVFDTESQTPYAYNGKQWVGYDNLKSIVLKVLWAKTVGLGGAMLWTLDFDDYTGLFCNHGMFPLTRRIHEMMLDDIIKHLPLSNTTSVILEQSTRLKVTTIKFSDRQKTTRRDHYRLSNLAVTCTNTSTLDYFYMFLLSLAYKIYF
;
A
#
# COMPACT_ATOMS: atom_id res chain seq x y z
N MET A 1 44.56 54.31 -15.12
CA MET A 1 43.18 54.12 -15.61
C MET A 1 43.19 52.96 -16.61
N GLN A 2 43.43 51.70 -16.21
CA GLN A 2 42.47 50.72 -15.67
C GLN A 2 41.12 50.67 -16.41
N LYS A 3 40.94 49.65 -17.26
CA LYS A 3 39.67 48.92 -17.46
C LYS A 3 39.99 47.47 -17.85
N HIS A 4 39.25 46.57 -17.22
CA HIS A 4 39.62 45.19 -16.93
C HIS A 4 39.36 44.20 -18.07
N THR A 5 40.27 43.25 -18.18
CA THR A 5 40.22 42.00 -18.94
C THR A 5 39.07 41.11 -18.44
N LEU A 6 38.20 40.66 -19.36
CA LEU A 6 37.14 39.69 -19.09
C LEU A 6 37.77 38.28 -18.99
N PHE A 7 37.81 37.70 -17.79
CA PHE A 7 38.16 36.28 -17.58
C PHE A 7 36.86 35.49 -17.45
N VAL A 8 36.50 34.73 -18.49
CA VAL A 8 35.41 33.75 -18.45
C VAL A 8 35.98 32.46 -17.86
N PHE A 9 35.65 32.16 -16.61
CA PHE A 9 35.92 30.85 -16.01
C PHE A 9 34.81 29.87 -16.44
N TYR A 10 35.16 28.90 -17.29
CA TYR A 10 34.37 27.69 -17.50
C TYR A 10 34.46 26.84 -16.22
N ILE A 11 33.40 26.82 -15.43
CA ILE A 11 33.21 25.79 -14.41
C ILE A 11 32.61 24.57 -15.13
N LEU A 12 33.46 23.63 -15.51
CA LEU A 12 33.06 22.27 -15.87
C LEU A 12 32.57 21.56 -14.60
N PHE A 13 31.26 21.58 -14.38
CA PHE A 13 30.63 20.73 -13.37
C PHE A 13 30.57 19.31 -13.95
N ILE A 14 31.56 18.48 -13.60
CA ILE A 14 31.43 17.02 -13.72
C ILE A 14 30.52 16.59 -12.58
N CYS A 15 29.22 16.80 -12.75
CA CYS A 15 28.25 16.06 -11.96
C CYS A 15 28.32 14.63 -12.49
N GLY A 16 29.01 13.75 -11.76
CA GLY A 16 28.95 12.33 -12.05
C GLY A 16 27.48 11.94 -12.07
N ASN A 17 26.98 11.54 -13.24
CA ASN A 17 25.68 10.92 -13.40
C ASN A 17 25.73 9.60 -12.59
N LYS A 18 25.48 9.66 -11.28
CA LYS A 18 24.79 8.56 -10.65
C LYS A 18 23.44 8.56 -11.34
N LEU A 19 23.24 7.64 -12.29
CA LEU A 19 21.90 7.27 -12.69
C LEU A 19 21.18 6.92 -11.40
N GLN A 20 20.36 7.84 -10.90
CA GLN A 20 19.35 7.53 -9.93
C GLN A 20 18.43 6.57 -10.70
N THR A 21 18.61 5.27 -10.50
CA THR A 21 17.62 4.28 -10.89
C THR A 21 16.36 4.65 -10.15
N TYR A 22 15.44 5.36 -10.83
CA TYR A 22 14.09 5.52 -10.33
C TYR A 22 13.57 4.11 -10.05
N ALA A 23 13.29 3.81 -8.79
CA ALA A 23 12.61 2.57 -8.44
C ALA A 23 11.31 2.55 -9.24
N THR A 24 11.12 1.52 -10.07
CA THR A 24 9.90 1.36 -10.85
C THR A 24 8.74 1.20 -9.88
N LEU A 25 7.75 2.10 -9.96
CA LEU A 25 6.56 2.05 -9.13
C LEU A 25 5.82 0.73 -9.32
N ARG A 26 5.21 0.24 -8.25
CA ARG A 26 4.52 -1.05 -8.22
C ARG A 26 3.00 -0.86 -8.16
N ILE A 27 2.28 -1.74 -8.85
CA ILE A 27 0.85 -1.98 -8.66
C ILE A 27 0.72 -3.45 -8.30
N VAL A 28 0.52 -3.70 -7.02
CA VAL A 28 0.40 -5.04 -6.45
C VAL A 28 -1.08 -5.38 -6.33
N CYS A 29 -1.50 -6.42 -7.02
CA CYS A 29 -2.90 -6.81 -7.11
C CYS A 29 -3.11 -8.17 -6.45
N TYR A 30 -3.79 -8.22 -5.30
CA TYR A 30 -4.19 -9.51 -4.74
C TYR A 30 -5.35 -10.10 -5.55
N TYR A 31 -5.20 -11.37 -5.91
CA TYR A 31 -6.25 -12.22 -6.48
C TYR A 31 -6.58 -13.32 -5.47
N THR A 32 -7.85 -13.45 -5.10
CA THR A 32 -8.28 -14.44 -4.12
C THR A 32 -8.80 -15.71 -4.79
N ASN A 33 -8.27 -16.87 -4.39
CA ASN A 33 -8.61 -18.14 -5.01
C ASN A 33 -10.06 -18.56 -4.72
N TRP A 34 -10.62 -18.18 -3.56
CA TRP A 34 -12.01 -18.45 -3.22
C TRP A 34 -13.02 -17.62 -4.01
N SER A 35 -12.58 -16.57 -4.74
CA SER A 35 -13.48 -15.76 -5.59
C SER A 35 -14.18 -16.59 -6.67
N VAL A 36 -13.59 -17.72 -7.09
CA VAL A 36 -14.16 -18.62 -8.10
C VAL A 36 -15.38 -19.39 -7.60
N TYR A 37 -15.61 -19.42 -6.29
CA TYR A 37 -16.76 -20.09 -5.66
C TYR A 37 -17.94 -19.14 -5.41
N ARG A 38 -17.85 -17.87 -5.83
CA ARG A 38 -18.95 -16.92 -5.69
C ARG A 38 -20.11 -17.34 -6.60
N GLU A 39 -21.09 -17.99 -6.00
CA GLU A 39 -22.37 -18.27 -6.63
C GLU A 39 -23.02 -16.95 -7.04
N SER A 40 -23.07 -16.70 -8.35
CA SER A 40 -23.61 -15.46 -8.84
C SER A 40 -24.17 -15.58 -10.26
N THR A 41 -25.00 -14.60 -10.61
CA THR A 41 -25.51 -14.42 -11.98
C THR A 41 -24.50 -13.71 -12.88
N ILE A 42 -23.33 -13.33 -12.36
CA ILE A 42 -22.27 -12.68 -13.13
C ILE A 42 -21.15 -13.66 -13.47
N PRO A 43 -20.37 -13.42 -14.54
CA PRO A 43 -19.24 -14.26 -14.88
C PRO A 43 -18.23 -14.36 -13.73
N ILE A 44 -17.63 -15.53 -13.52
CA ILE A 44 -16.56 -15.73 -12.54
C ILE A 44 -15.27 -15.08 -13.07
N LEU A 45 -14.54 -14.36 -12.19
CA LEU A 45 -13.21 -13.86 -12.51
C LEU A 45 -12.17 -14.98 -12.39
N TYR A 46 -11.93 -15.72 -13.47
CA TYR A 46 -10.78 -16.61 -13.55
C TYR A 46 -9.48 -15.84 -13.84
N PRO A 47 -8.30 -16.35 -13.41
CA PRO A 47 -7.04 -15.63 -13.60
C PRO A 47 -6.74 -15.26 -15.05
N ASP A 48 -7.07 -16.13 -16.00
CA ASP A 48 -6.82 -15.93 -17.42
C ASP A 48 -7.68 -14.83 -18.06
N SER A 49 -8.77 -14.42 -17.40
CA SER A 49 -9.62 -13.29 -17.79
C SER A 49 -9.08 -11.93 -17.36
N ILE A 50 -8.07 -11.90 -16.49
CA ILE A 50 -7.44 -10.65 -16.04
C ILE A 50 -6.65 -10.04 -17.21
N ASP A 51 -6.77 -8.72 -17.39
CA ASP A 51 -5.89 -7.96 -18.27
C ASP A 51 -4.50 -7.86 -17.61
N PRO A 52 -3.46 -8.51 -18.14
CA PRO A 52 -2.18 -8.66 -17.45
C PRO A 52 -1.35 -7.37 -17.45
N HIS A 53 -1.86 -6.28 -18.04
CA HIS A 53 -1.22 -4.98 -18.04
C HIS A 53 -1.75 -4.06 -16.94
N ILE A 54 -2.88 -4.35 -16.28
CA ILE A 54 -3.43 -3.45 -15.25
C ILE A 54 -2.63 -3.50 -13.93
N CYS A 55 -1.80 -4.52 -13.74
CA CYS A 55 -0.96 -4.74 -12.56
C CYS A 55 0.49 -4.95 -12.98
N THR A 56 1.45 -4.59 -12.12
CA THR A 56 2.86 -5.00 -12.30
C THR A 56 3.16 -6.30 -11.56
N HIS A 57 2.45 -6.56 -10.46
CA HIS A 57 2.51 -7.79 -9.69
C HIS A 57 1.09 -8.29 -9.42
N ILE A 58 0.85 -9.60 -9.62
CA ILE A 58 -0.33 -10.28 -9.08
C ILE A 58 0.14 -11.18 -7.93
N HIS A 59 -0.46 -10.97 -6.76
CA HIS A 59 -0.26 -11.79 -5.57
C HIS A 59 -1.42 -12.79 -5.49
N TYR A 60 -1.10 -14.08 -5.53
CA TYR A 60 -2.10 -15.12 -5.42
C TYR A 60 -2.36 -15.45 -3.95
N ALA A 61 -3.56 -15.11 -3.47
CA ALA A 61 -4.05 -15.38 -2.14
C ALA A 61 -4.96 -16.63 -2.14
N PHE A 62 -4.67 -17.71 -1.41
CA PHE A 62 -3.47 -17.98 -0.62
C PHE A 62 -3.03 -19.43 -0.74
N ALA A 63 -1.74 -19.67 -0.52
CA ALA A 63 -1.27 -20.95 0.00
C ALA A 63 -1.14 -20.91 1.53
N LYS A 64 -0.93 -22.07 2.16
CA LYS A 64 -0.79 -22.20 3.62
C LYS A 64 0.48 -22.97 3.97
N ILE A 65 0.92 -22.83 5.22
CA ILE A 65 2.03 -23.63 5.77
C ILE A 65 1.45 -24.81 6.54
N HIS A 66 1.82 -26.03 6.18
CA HIS A 66 1.42 -27.21 6.94
C HIS A 66 2.28 -27.32 8.22
N PRO A 67 1.68 -27.33 9.42
CA PRO A 67 2.42 -27.17 10.69
C PRO A 67 3.37 -28.34 11.02
N VAL A 68 3.09 -29.55 10.54
CA VAL A 68 3.97 -30.71 10.76
C VAL A 68 5.05 -30.86 9.67
N THR A 69 4.65 -30.84 8.40
CA THR A 69 5.59 -31.06 7.29
C THR A 69 6.47 -29.85 7.02
N LEU A 70 6.00 -28.64 7.39
CA LEU A 70 6.58 -27.33 7.10
C LEU A 70 6.56 -26.97 5.61
N ASN A 71 5.75 -27.68 4.82
CA ASN A 71 5.57 -27.40 3.41
C ASN A 71 4.60 -26.22 3.21
N ILE A 72 4.83 -25.44 2.15
CA ILE A 72 3.76 -24.68 1.53
C ILE A 72 2.84 -25.65 0.79
N GLU A 73 1.55 -25.50 1.00
CA GLU A 73 0.49 -26.30 0.39
C GLU A 73 -0.62 -25.40 -0.16
N PRO A 74 -1.30 -25.80 -1.25
CA PRO A 74 -2.47 -25.09 -1.73
C PRO A 74 -3.56 -25.10 -0.66
N THR A 75 -4.38 -24.04 -0.61
CA THR A 75 -5.56 -24.03 0.26
C THR A 75 -6.71 -24.78 -0.38
N GLU A 76 -6.76 -24.82 -1.71
CA GLU A 76 -7.83 -25.42 -2.50
C GLU A 76 -7.30 -26.47 -3.49
N LYS A 77 -8.06 -27.53 -3.74
CA LYS A 77 -7.66 -28.54 -4.75
C LYS A 77 -7.53 -27.92 -6.15
N HIS A 78 -8.41 -26.98 -6.49
CA HIS A 78 -8.44 -26.30 -7.78
C HIS A 78 -7.21 -25.41 -8.04
N ASP A 79 -6.45 -25.05 -7.01
CA ASP A 79 -5.19 -24.29 -7.17
C ASP A 79 -4.20 -25.06 -8.07
N THR A 80 -4.11 -26.37 -7.86
CA THR A 80 -3.04 -27.24 -8.39
C THR A 80 -3.55 -28.41 -9.23
N HIS A 81 -4.81 -28.82 -9.08
CA HIS A 81 -5.37 -30.00 -9.75
C HIS A 81 -6.49 -29.63 -10.73
N TRP A 82 -6.59 -30.42 -11.78
CA TRP A 82 -7.73 -30.38 -12.70
C TRP A 82 -8.97 -30.86 -11.95
N THR A 83 -9.95 -29.98 -11.77
CA THR A 83 -11.22 -30.31 -11.13
C THR A 83 -12.25 -30.44 -12.25
N ASP A 84 -12.64 -31.67 -12.59
CA ASP A 84 -13.29 -32.04 -13.87
C ASP A 84 -12.32 -32.08 -15.08
N HIS A 85 -12.73 -32.75 -16.16
CA HIS A 85 -11.87 -33.00 -17.32
C HIS A 85 -11.54 -31.73 -18.16
N HIS A 86 -12.07 -30.56 -17.81
CA HIS A 86 -11.97 -29.35 -18.64
C HIS A 86 -11.49 -28.09 -17.90
N SER A 87 -11.41 -28.09 -16.56
CA SER A 87 -11.03 -26.90 -15.79
C SER A 87 -9.55 -26.88 -15.42
N MET A 88 -8.77 -26.06 -16.14
CA MET A 88 -7.34 -25.84 -15.87
C MET A 88 -7.11 -25.31 -14.43
N PRO A 89 -6.09 -25.79 -13.70
CA PRO A 89 -5.79 -25.32 -12.34
C PRO A 89 -5.50 -23.81 -12.31
N LEU A 90 -5.84 -23.15 -11.19
CA LEU A 90 -5.71 -21.70 -11.07
C LEU A 90 -4.26 -21.21 -11.20
N TYR A 91 -3.27 -21.93 -10.65
CA TYR A 91 -1.85 -21.58 -10.83
C TYR A 91 -1.43 -21.61 -12.31
N HIS A 92 -1.94 -22.56 -13.08
CA HIS A 92 -1.65 -22.66 -14.51
C HIS A 92 -2.30 -21.52 -15.30
N ARG A 93 -3.54 -21.14 -14.97
CA ARG A 93 -4.23 -19.98 -15.55
C ARG A 93 -3.47 -18.69 -15.29
N LEU A 94 -3.02 -18.50 -14.05
CA LEU A 94 -2.27 -17.34 -13.62
C LEU A 94 -0.94 -17.23 -14.38
N TYR A 95 -0.15 -18.31 -14.44
CA TYR A 95 1.08 -18.34 -15.23
C TYR A 95 0.83 -18.04 -16.71
N GLY A 96 -0.32 -18.47 -17.25
CA GLY A 96 -0.76 -18.19 -18.61
C GLY A 96 -0.81 -16.71 -18.97
N LEU A 97 -0.99 -15.81 -18.00
CA LEU A 97 -0.97 -14.35 -18.19
C LEU A 97 0.37 -13.83 -18.72
N LYS A 98 1.48 -14.47 -18.33
CA LYS A 98 2.83 -14.07 -18.77
C LYS A 98 3.07 -14.23 -20.26
N ARG A 99 2.25 -15.02 -20.97
CA ARG A 99 2.29 -15.09 -22.44
C ARG A 99 1.89 -13.78 -23.10
N ARG A 100 1.01 -13.01 -22.46
CA ARG A 100 0.54 -11.70 -22.92
C ARG A 100 1.36 -10.56 -22.32
N ASN A 101 1.84 -10.71 -21.08
CA ASN A 101 2.78 -9.77 -20.45
C ASN A 101 3.94 -10.49 -19.75
N PRO A 102 5.08 -10.71 -20.43
CA PRO A 102 6.24 -11.37 -19.83
C PRO A 102 6.90 -10.61 -18.66
N GLN A 103 6.59 -9.33 -18.48
CA GLN A 103 7.12 -8.51 -17.40
C GLN A 103 6.32 -8.66 -16.09
N LEU A 104 5.07 -9.13 -16.18
CA LEU A 104 4.20 -9.35 -15.04
C LEU A 104 4.86 -10.29 -14.02
N LYS A 105 4.86 -9.87 -12.76
CA LYS A 105 5.32 -10.71 -11.65
C LYS A 105 4.16 -11.44 -11.02
N ILE A 106 4.32 -12.73 -10.80
CA ILE A 106 3.34 -13.59 -10.15
C ILE A 106 3.93 -14.08 -8.84
N ILE A 107 3.36 -13.65 -7.73
CA ILE A 107 3.87 -13.88 -6.37
C ILE A 107 2.87 -14.77 -5.62
N LEU A 108 3.37 -15.75 -4.87
CA LEU A 108 2.53 -16.58 -4.03
C LEU A 108 2.44 -15.97 -2.63
N ALA A 109 1.24 -15.61 -2.18
CA ALA A 109 1.00 -15.18 -0.81
C ALA A 109 0.70 -16.38 0.09
N VAL A 110 1.32 -16.41 1.27
CA VAL A 110 1.19 -17.49 2.25
C VAL A 110 0.73 -16.93 3.59
N GLY A 111 -0.39 -17.43 4.09
CA GLY A 111 -0.99 -16.99 5.35
C GLY A 111 -2.40 -16.45 5.15
N GLY A 112 -2.60 -15.18 5.50
CA GLY A 112 -3.89 -14.51 5.53
C GLY A 112 -4.68 -14.76 6.83
N TRP A 113 -5.72 -13.95 7.04
CA TRP A 113 -6.55 -13.98 8.25
C TRP A 113 -7.02 -15.38 8.68
N SER A 114 -7.42 -16.26 7.76
CA SER A 114 -7.92 -17.60 8.10
C SER A 114 -6.84 -18.59 8.53
N ALA A 115 -5.57 -18.36 8.16
CA ALA A 115 -4.46 -19.28 8.49
C ALA A 115 -3.96 -19.15 9.94
N LYS A 116 -4.33 -18.06 10.64
CA LYS A 116 -3.83 -17.72 11.99
C LYS A 116 -2.29 -17.80 12.05
N SER A 117 -1.74 -18.28 13.17
CA SER A 117 -0.30 -18.31 13.43
C SER A 117 0.30 -19.73 13.51
N GLU A 118 -0.50 -20.80 13.39
CA GLU A 118 -0.03 -22.17 13.65
C GLU A 118 1.15 -22.56 12.76
N GLY A 119 1.02 -22.35 11.45
CA GLY A 119 2.06 -22.66 10.48
C GLY A 119 3.34 -21.83 10.68
N PHE A 120 3.20 -20.54 10.95
CA PHE A 120 4.34 -19.66 11.23
C PHE A 120 5.04 -20.04 12.54
N ASN A 121 4.30 -20.32 13.61
CA ASN A 121 4.86 -20.79 14.88
C ASN A 121 5.66 -22.09 14.69
N ALA A 122 5.14 -23.04 13.90
CA ALA A 122 5.82 -24.29 13.61
C ALA A 122 7.15 -24.07 12.87
N VAL A 123 7.17 -23.16 11.89
CA VAL A 123 8.40 -22.78 11.17
C VAL A 123 9.42 -22.14 12.11
N LEU A 124 8.96 -21.26 13.01
CA LEU A 124 9.82 -20.50 13.92
C LEU A 124 10.33 -21.27 15.14
N TYR A 125 9.84 -22.50 15.35
CA TYR A 125 10.18 -23.31 16.53
C TYR A 125 11.69 -23.52 16.72
N ASN A 126 12.44 -23.77 15.64
CA ASN A 126 13.90 -23.88 15.68
C ASN A 126 14.54 -23.61 14.30
N GLU A 127 15.88 -23.54 14.26
CA GLU A 127 16.65 -23.30 13.03
C GLU A 127 16.44 -24.38 11.96
N THR A 128 16.38 -25.65 12.36
CA THR A 128 16.12 -26.77 11.43
C THR A 128 14.78 -26.63 10.73
N ASN A 129 13.75 -26.18 11.44
CA ASN A 129 12.41 -25.95 10.89
C ASN A 129 12.41 -24.80 9.88
N ARG A 130 13.08 -23.68 10.21
CA ARG A 130 13.23 -22.56 9.26
C ARG A 130 13.99 -22.97 8.01
N ALA A 131 15.13 -23.64 8.16
CA ALA A 131 15.94 -24.12 7.03
C ALA A 131 15.14 -25.07 6.11
N LYS A 132 14.37 -25.99 6.71
CA LYS A 132 13.50 -26.92 5.97
C LYS A 132 12.39 -26.17 5.23
N PHE A 133 11.70 -25.25 5.90
CA PHE A 133 10.67 -24.42 5.27
C PHE A 133 11.23 -23.61 4.10
N ILE A 134 12.40 -22.99 4.25
CA ILE A 134 13.04 -22.19 3.21
C ILE A 134 13.34 -23.04 1.97
N ASP A 135 13.97 -24.19 2.13
CA ASP A 135 14.32 -25.07 1.00
C ASP A 135 13.06 -25.57 0.25
N GLN A 136 12.05 -26.01 1.01
CA GLN A 136 10.78 -26.48 0.47
C GLN A 136 9.99 -25.37 -0.23
N THR A 137 10.01 -24.16 0.33
CA THR A 137 9.39 -22.98 -0.28
C THR A 137 10.03 -22.64 -1.61
N LEU A 138 11.36 -22.55 -1.65
CA LEU A 138 12.08 -22.24 -2.88
C LEU A 138 11.87 -23.32 -3.95
N LYS A 139 11.76 -24.59 -3.55
CA LYS A 139 11.36 -25.67 -4.45
C LYS A 139 9.94 -25.48 -4.98
N TYR A 140 8.97 -25.21 -4.11
CA TYR A 140 7.57 -25.04 -4.49
C TYR A 140 7.39 -23.89 -5.48
N LEU A 141 8.02 -22.74 -5.23
CA LEU A 141 7.96 -21.58 -6.13
C LEU A 141 8.54 -21.88 -7.52
N ARG A 142 9.61 -22.70 -7.58
CA ARG A 142 10.19 -23.15 -8.86
C ARG A 142 9.26 -24.10 -9.59
N ASP A 143 8.75 -25.12 -8.90
CA ASP A 143 7.89 -26.15 -9.50
C ASP A 143 6.62 -25.53 -10.13
N TRP A 144 6.10 -24.46 -9.52
CA TRP A 144 4.89 -23.76 -9.97
C TRP A 144 5.14 -22.44 -10.71
N ASN A 145 6.39 -22.12 -11.05
CA ASN A 145 6.79 -20.93 -11.82
C ASN A 145 6.39 -19.57 -11.22
N PHE A 146 6.30 -19.48 -9.89
CA PHE A 146 6.19 -18.21 -9.19
C PHE A 146 7.50 -17.40 -9.30
N ASP A 147 7.38 -16.08 -9.23
CA ASP A 147 8.51 -15.14 -9.22
C ASP A 147 8.90 -14.72 -7.80
N GLY A 148 8.19 -15.17 -6.78
CA GLY A 148 8.45 -14.74 -5.42
C GLY A 148 7.44 -15.25 -4.40
N LEU A 149 7.69 -14.86 -3.16
CA LEU A 149 6.89 -15.18 -1.98
C LEU A 149 6.43 -13.89 -1.32
N ASP A 150 5.19 -13.87 -0.86
CA ASP A 150 4.61 -12.85 -0.01
C ASP A 150 4.20 -13.48 1.33
N LEU A 151 4.71 -12.91 2.43
CA LEU A 151 4.50 -13.41 3.79
C LEU A 151 3.35 -12.64 4.46
N ASP A 152 2.20 -13.28 4.60
CA ASP A 152 0.99 -12.65 5.13
C ASP A 152 0.65 -13.24 6.50
N TRP A 153 1.57 -13.06 7.46
CA TRP A 153 1.33 -13.46 8.84
C TRP A 153 0.54 -12.39 9.58
N GLU A 154 -0.69 -12.72 9.95
CA GLU A 154 -1.58 -11.85 10.72
C GLU A 154 -1.79 -12.41 12.14
N PHE A 155 -1.09 -11.95 13.18
CA PHE A 155 0.12 -11.11 13.14
C PHE A 155 1.21 -11.68 14.06
N PRO A 156 2.50 -11.53 13.72
CA PRO A 156 3.56 -11.79 14.69
C PRO A 156 3.34 -10.95 15.96
N GLY A 157 3.51 -11.57 17.11
CA GLY A 157 3.34 -10.97 18.43
C GLY A 157 1.89 -10.80 18.90
N ASP A 158 0.91 -11.19 18.08
CA ASP A 158 -0.52 -11.12 18.41
C ASP A 158 -0.99 -12.43 19.07
N VAL A 159 -0.98 -12.45 20.40
CA VAL A 159 -1.37 -13.60 21.22
C VAL A 159 -2.85 -13.97 21.07
N GLU A 160 -3.72 -13.01 20.73
CA GLU A 160 -5.15 -13.28 20.47
C GLU A 160 -5.33 -14.09 19.17
N ARG A 161 -4.30 -14.09 18.32
CA ARG A 161 -4.23 -14.85 17.08
C ARG A 161 -3.24 -16.00 17.14
N ASP A 162 -3.04 -16.51 18.36
CA ASP A 162 -2.22 -17.69 18.66
C ASP A 162 -0.72 -17.50 18.33
N ALA A 163 -0.21 -16.27 18.15
CA ALA A 163 1.22 -16.04 17.90
C ALA A 163 2.06 -16.16 19.18
N ASP A 164 3.27 -16.69 19.06
CA ASP A 164 4.27 -16.67 20.15
C ASP A 164 4.63 -15.21 20.51
N SER A 165 4.71 -14.86 21.79
CA SER A 165 5.10 -13.51 22.24
C SER A 165 6.55 -13.15 21.86
N GLU A 166 7.41 -14.13 21.63
CA GLU A 166 8.79 -13.95 21.14
C GLU A 166 8.89 -13.95 19.60
N SER A 167 7.76 -14.09 18.90
CA SER A 167 7.76 -14.23 17.43
C SER A 167 8.39 -13.06 16.70
N LYS A 168 8.37 -11.84 17.26
CA LYS A 168 9.02 -10.66 16.67
C LYS A 168 10.46 -10.91 16.24
N ILE A 169 11.27 -11.45 17.16
CA ILE A 169 12.69 -11.69 16.94
C ILE A 169 12.87 -12.89 16.02
N LYS A 170 12.09 -13.97 16.24
CA LYS A 170 12.17 -15.20 15.44
C LYS A 170 11.77 -14.95 13.98
N PHE A 171 10.80 -14.07 13.74
CA PHE A 171 10.34 -13.69 12.41
C PHE A 171 11.38 -12.87 11.66
N ASP A 172 12.06 -11.91 12.31
CA ASP A 172 13.19 -11.18 11.72
C ASP A 172 14.29 -12.13 11.25
N VAL A 173 14.60 -13.15 12.06
CA VAL A 173 15.57 -14.20 11.69
C VAL A 173 15.10 -14.99 10.48
N LEU A 174 13.84 -15.43 10.43
CA LEU A 174 13.28 -16.13 9.27
C LEU A 174 13.37 -15.29 7.99
N VAL A 175 12.99 -14.02 8.04
CA VAL A 175 12.99 -13.15 6.85
C VAL A 175 14.43 -12.88 6.38
N LYS A 176 15.38 -12.72 7.29
CA LYS A 176 16.80 -12.66 6.95
C LYS A 176 17.28 -13.93 6.24
N GLU A 177 17.00 -15.11 6.81
CA GLU A 177 17.41 -16.40 6.25
C GLU A 177 16.77 -16.64 4.87
N LEU A 178 15.49 -16.26 4.69
CA LEU A 178 14.81 -16.26 3.39
C LEU A 178 15.53 -15.37 2.37
N ARG A 179 15.89 -14.13 2.74
CA ARG A 179 16.64 -13.21 1.87
C ARG A 179 17.96 -13.81 1.42
N ASP A 180 18.73 -14.34 2.36
CA ASP A 180 20.03 -14.95 2.07
C ASP A 180 19.89 -16.13 1.08
N ALA A 181 18.88 -16.99 1.29
CA ALA A 181 18.61 -18.13 0.41
C ALA A 181 18.09 -17.70 -0.97
N VAL A 182 17.21 -16.69 -1.02
CA VAL A 182 16.69 -16.12 -2.27
C VAL A 182 17.79 -15.46 -3.08
N ASP A 183 18.71 -14.73 -2.46
CA ASP A 183 19.88 -14.13 -3.13
C ASP A 183 20.79 -15.21 -3.74
N TYR A 184 21.04 -16.27 -2.99
CA TYR A 184 21.85 -17.39 -3.46
C TYR A 184 21.21 -18.09 -4.68
N VAL A 185 19.92 -18.43 -4.59
CA VAL A 185 19.19 -19.09 -5.68
C VAL A 185 19.08 -18.16 -6.88
N SER A 186 18.81 -16.87 -6.67
CA SER A 186 18.66 -15.93 -7.78
C SER A 186 19.94 -15.77 -8.60
N LYS A 187 21.09 -15.73 -7.92
CA LYS A 187 22.42 -15.70 -8.57
C LYS A 187 22.73 -17.00 -9.30
N SER A 188 22.50 -18.15 -8.68
CA SER A 188 22.85 -19.46 -9.26
C SER A 188 22.00 -19.83 -10.48
N GLN A 189 20.75 -19.33 -10.55
CA GLN A 189 19.81 -19.67 -11.62
C GLN A 189 19.61 -18.56 -12.65
N ASN A 190 20.26 -17.40 -12.48
CA ASN A 190 20.04 -16.20 -13.29
C ASN A 190 18.54 -15.82 -13.40
N LYS A 191 17.78 -16.02 -12.31
CA LYS A 191 16.35 -15.70 -12.19
C LYS A 191 16.14 -14.94 -10.89
N THR A 192 15.66 -13.70 -10.96
CA THR A 192 15.31 -12.94 -9.75
C THR A 192 14.05 -13.49 -9.10
N PHE A 193 14.16 -13.89 -7.84
CA PHE A 193 13.00 -14.15 -6.96
C PHE A 193 12.78 -12.95 -6.03
N LEU A 194 11.50 -12.60 -5.83
CA LEU A 194 11.07 -11.48 -4.98
C LEU A 194 10.60 -11.98 -3.62
N LEU A 195 10.85 -11.19 -2.58
CA LEU A 195 10.28 -11.37 -1.24
C LEU A 195 9.49 -10.13 -0.83
N SER A 196 8.25 -10.33 -0.43
CA SER A 196 7.40 -9.29 0.14
C SER A 196 6.64 -9.78 1.36
N ALA A 197 5.88 -8.88 1.99
CA ALA A 197 4.96 -9.21 3.06
C ALA A 197 3.78 -8.22 3.08
N ALA A 198 2.56 -8.70 3.31
CA ALA A 198 1.50 -7.85 3.84
C ALA A 198 1.75 -7.56 5.33
N VAL A 199 1.69 -6.29 5.72
CA VAL A 199 2.05 -5.84 7.06
C VAL A 199 0.95 -4.99 7.70
N ALA A 200 0.92 -4.99 9.03
CA ALA A 200 -0.09 -4.29 9.81
C ALA A 200 -0.06 -2.76 9.61
N ALA A 201 -1.22 -2.13 9.68
CA ALA A 201 -1.37 -0.68 9.78
C ALA A 201 -1.43 -0.17 11.23
N ASP A 202 -1.74 -1.06 12.18
CA ASP A 202 -1.88 -0.75 13.61
C ASP A 202 -0.51 -0.57 14.29
N PRO A 203 -0.23 0.61 14.89
CA PRO A 203 0.97 0.88 15.68
C PRO A 203 1.36 -0.21 16.68
N GLN A 204 0.40 -0.76 17.42
CA GLN A 204 0.66 -1.78 18.43
C GLN A 204 1.08 -3.10 17.79
N LYS A 205 0.42 -3.50 16.70
CA LYS A 205 0.81 -4.70 15.93
C LYS A 205 2.17 -4.52 15.26
N ILE A 206 2.49 -3.31 14.79
CA ILE A 206 3.79 -2.98 14.23
C ILE A 206 4.89 -3.16 15.30
N ASP A 207 4.68 -2.59 16.50
CA ASP A 207 5.64 -2.69 17.59
C ASP A 207 5.78 -4.10 18.15
N ASN A 208 4.70 -4.88 18.20
CA ASN A 208 4.74 -6.24 18.70
C ASN A 208 5.33 -7.23 17.68
N GLY A 209 5.19 -6.96 16.39
CA GLY A 209 5.47 -7.95 15.34
C GLY A 209 6.78 -7.79 14.60
N TYR A 210 7.33 -6.56 14.49
CA TYR A 210 8.35 -6.28 13.46
C TYR A 210 9.56 -5.51 14.00
N ILE A 211 10.76 -5.95 13.66
CA ILE A 211 11.97 -5.13 13.73
C ILE A 211 12.07 -4.36 12.41
N VAL A 212 11.29 -3.29 12.29
CA VAL A 212 10.95 -2.62 11.02
C VAL A 212 12.16 -2.32 10.12
N GLU A 213 13.23 -1.74 10.65
CA GLU A 213 14.44 -1.41 9.86
C GLU A 213 15.05 -2.65 9.19
N ASN A 214 15.24 -3.74 9.95
CA ASN A 214 15.77 -5.00 9.44
C ASN A 214 14.78 -5.67 8.49
N PHE A 215 13.52 -5.74 8.90
CA PHE A 215 12.45 -6.37 8.15
C PHE A 215 12.32 -5.76 6.75
N CYS A 216 12.21 -4.43 6.66
CA CYS A 216 12.16 -3.73 5.38
C CYS A 216 13.49 -3.80 4.62
N ARG A 217 14.64 -3.97 5.28
CA ARG A 217 15.92 -4.19 4.58
C ARG A 217 15.93 -5.50 3.81
N TYR A 218 15.41 -6.58 4.40
CA TYR A 218 15.45 -7.93 3.82
C TYR A 218 14.39 -8.17 2.73
N LEU A 219 13.28 -7.44 2.75
CA LEU A 219 12.22 -7.55 1.74
C LEU A 219 12.47 -6.63 0.54
N ASP A 220 11.99 -7.04 -0.64
CA ASP A 220 12.00 -6.20 -1.85
C ASP A 220 10.98 -5.05 -1.72
N TYR A 221 9.84 -5.32 -1.07
CA TYR A 221 8.82 -4.34 -0.68
C TYR A 221 7.88 -4.91 0.39
N VAL A 222 7.14 -4.03 1.07
CA VAL A 222 6.05 -4.37 1.98
C VAL A 222 4.74 -3.76 1.50
N ASN A 223 3.65 -4.48 1.70
CA ASN A 223 2.29 -4.07 1.39
C ASN A 223 1.60 -3.67 2.69
N VAL A 224 1.52 -2.38 3.00
CA VAL A 224 0.88 -1.93 4.24
C VAL A 224 -0.63 -2.07 4.08
N MET A 225 -1.26 -2.89 4.93
CA MET A 225 -2.71 -3.12 4.93
C MET A 225 -3.45 -1.93 5.52
N SER A 226 -3.37 -0.78 4.85
CA SER A 226 -3.95 0.51 5.29
C SER A 226 -5.44 0.60 4.98
N TYR A 227 -6.18 -0.36 5.53
CA TYR A 227 -7.63 -0.54 5.50
C TYR A 227 -8.03 -1.35 6.74
N ASP A 228 -9.32 -1.63 6.91
CA ASP A 228 -9.88 -2.23 8.13
C ASP A 228 -9.59 -1.42 9.39
N TYR A 229 -9.55 -0.09 9.26
CA TYR A 229 -9.42 0.80 10.41
C TYR A 229 -10.68 0.82 11.28
N HIS A 230 -11.84 0.78 10.61
CA HIS A 230 -13.15 0.69 11.23
C HIS A 230 -13.97 -0.41 10.55
N GLY A 231 -14.81 -1.07 11.34
CA GLY A 231 -15.68 -2.14 10.84
C GLY A 231 -16.69 -2.57 11.89
N GLN A 232 -17.38 -3.67 11.63
CA GLN A 232 -18.49 -4.16 12.47
C GLN A 232 -18.15 -4.43 13.95
N TRP A 233 -16.86 -4.42 14.31
CA TRP A 233 -16.37 -4.52 15.69
C TRP A 233 -16.48 -3.19 16.45
N ASP A 234 -16.68 -2.06 15.77
CA ASP A 234 -16.91 -0.75 16.39
C ASP A 234 -18.40 -0.56 16.71
N ASN A 235 -18.69 0.20 17.78
CA ASN A 235 -20.05 0.56 18.18
C ASN A 235 -20.60 1.80 17.47
N VAL A 236 -19.81 2.41 16.59
CA VAL A 236 -20.17 3.54 15.75
C VAL A 236 -19.70 3.30 14.32
N THR A 237 -20.40 3.89 13.36
CA THR A 237 -19.98 3.89 11.95
C THR A 237 -18.63 4.59 11.78
N GLY A 238 -17.74 3.96 11.00
CA GLY A 238 -16.40 4.49 10.71
C GLY A 238 -15.96 4.09 9.31
N ILE A 239 -15.08 4.89 8.70
CA ILE A 239 -14.63 4.63 7.33
C ILE A 239 -13.61 3.48 7.32
N ASN A 240 -13.72 2.58 6.34
CA ASN A 240 -12.79 1.45 6.19
C ASN A 240 -11.31 1.87 6.08
N SER A 241 -11.03 2.88 5.26
CA SER A 241 -9.68 3.26 4.81
C SER A 241 -9.45 4.78 4.76
N PRO A 242 -9.77 5.58 5.79
CA PRO A 242 -9.69 7.05 5.70
C PRO A 242 -8.24 7.51 5.47
N LEU A 243 -8.01 8.47 4.56
CA LEU A 243 -6.65 8.98 4.29
C LEU A 243 -6.11 9.76 5.49
N TYR A 244 -6.96 10.60 6.08
CA TYR A 244 -6.71 11.34 7.30
C TYR A 244 -7.78 11.02 8.34
N LYS A 245 -7.54 11.34 9.61
CA LYS A 245 -8.52 11.15 10.68
C LYS A 245 -9.86 11.84 10.39
N SER A 246 -10.95 11.20 10.79
CA SER A 246 -12.29 11.79 10.84
C SER A 246 -12.43 12.70 12.07
N HIS A 247 -13.39 13.63 12.04
CA HIS A 247 -13.75 14.48 13.18
C HIS A 247 -14.27 13.69 14.39
N THR A 248 -14.70 12.45 14.18
CA THR A 248 -15.22 11.54 15.20
C THR A 248 -14.15 10.71 15.90
N ASP A 249 -12.94 10.63 15.34
CA ASP A 249 -11.87 9.81 15.89
C ASP A 249 -11.32 10.48 17.15
N LEU A 250 -11.63 9.91 18.31
CA LEU A 250 -11.33 10.55 19.59
C LEU A 250 -9.82 10.57 19.88
N PRO A 251 -9.30 11.63 20.54
CA PRO A 251 -7.85 11.89 20.65
C PRO A 251 -6.99 10.84 21.37
N SER A 252 -7.57 9.87 22.10
CA SER A 252 -6.78 8.99 22.98
C SER A 252 -6.63 7.54 22.50
N HIS A 253 -7.45 7.05 21.56
CA HIS A 253 -7.39 5.64 21.12
C HIS A 253 -7.51 5.42 19.60
N GLU A 254 -8.00 6.38 18.83
CA GLU A 254 -8.35 6.17 17.42
C GLU A 254 -7.63 7.12 16.45
N GLU A 255 -6.80 8.06 16.93
CA GLU A 255 -6.10 9.02 16.06
C GLU A 255 -5.16 8.36 15.03
N TRP A 256 -4.72 7.13 15.29
CA TRP A 256 -3.89 6.37 14.35
C TRP A 256 -4.69 5.69 13.24
N LYS A 257 -6.03 5.59 13.34
CA LYS A 257 -6.91 4.82 12.46
C LYS A 257 -7.10 5.45 11.07
N ASN A 258 -6.01 5.88 10.43
CA ASN A 258 -5.97 6.42 9.08
C ASN A 258 -4.67 6.09 8.37
N VAL A 259 -4.73 6.09 7.03
CA VAL A 259 -3.63 5.72 6.14
C VAL A 259 -2.38 6.56 6.41
N ASN A 260 -2.55 7.88 6.55
CA ASN A 260 -1.44 8.79 6.77
C ASN A 260 -0.65 8.42 8.04
N SER A 261 -1.33 8.26 9.17
CA SER A 261 -0.71 7.89 10.45
C SER A 261 0.04 6.56 10.35
N SER A 262 -0.57 5.52 9.78
CA SER A 262 0.08 4.19 9.68
C SER A 262 1.34 4.20 8.83
N ILE A 263 1.31 4.86 7.67
CA ILE A 263 2.48 4.94 6.78
C ILE A 263 3.62 5.73 7.45
N TYR A 264 3.31 6.87 8.07
CA TYR A 264 4.33 7.63 8.80
C TYR A 264 4.90 6.85 9.98
N TYR A 265 4.11 6.01 10.64
CA TYR A 265 4.60 5.14 11.72
C TYR A 265 5.65 4.13 11.24
N TRP A 266 5.47 3.55 10.04
CA TRP A 266 6.46 2.68 9.40
C TRP A 266 7.72 3.44 8.98
N LEU A 267 7.56 4.65 8.42
CA LEU A 267 8.70 5.54 8.07
C LEU A 267 9.54 5.88 9.30
N GLU A 268 8.90 6.29 10.40
CA GLU A 268 9.57 6.66 11.65
C GLU A 268 10.35 5.49 12.28
N ARG A 269 9.97 4.24 11.97
CA ARG A 269 10.64 3.02 12.42
C ARG A 269 11.72 2.50 11.47
N GLY A 270 11.99 3.24 10.40
CA GLY A 270 13.10 2.97 9.49
C GLY A 270 12.75 2.15 8.26
N CYS A 271 11.46 1.99 7.92
CA CYS A 271 11.10 1.41 6.62
C CYS A 271 11.26 2.44 5.50
N PRO A 272 12.08 2.18 4.46
CA PRO A 272 12.24 3.13 3.35
C PRO A 272 10.94 3.33 2.56
N ALA A 273 10.61 4.58 2.22
CA ALA A 273 9.39 4.94 1.50
C ALA A 273 9.24 4.13 0.18
N GLU A 274 10.31 4.01 -0.59
CA GLU A 274 10.36 3.32 -1.87
C GLU A 274 10.15 1.80 -1.80
N LYS A 275 10.18 1.23 -0.58
CA LYS A 275 9.85 -0.16 -0.30
C LYS A 275 8.42 -0.36 0.18
N MET A 276 7.69 0.69 0.51
CA MET A 276 6.32 0.59 0.97
C MET A 276 5.32 0.80 -0.16
N ASN A 277 4.31 -0.06 -0.24
CA ASN A 277 3.12 0.16 -1.05
C ASN A 277 1.96 0.55 -0.14
N ILE A 278 1.23 1.60 -0.51
CA ILE A 278 -0.05 1.97 0.14
C ILE A 278 -1.10 0.88 -0.14
N GLY A 279 -1.79 0.38 0.88
CA GLY A 279 -2.93 -0.54 0.71
C GLY A 279 -4.21 0.21 0.36
N LEU A 280 -4.88 -0.23 -0.70
CA LEU A 280 -6.12 0.33 -1.22
C LEU A 280 -7.23 -0.73 -1.14
N ALA A 281 -8.27 -0.46 -0.35
CA ALA A 281 -9.41 -1.35 -0.23
C ALA A 281 -10.36 -1.18 -1.41
N ILE A 282 -10.58 -2.25 -2.16
CA ILE A 282 -11.57 -2.33 -3.24
C ILE A 282 -12.92 -2.84 -2.68
N TYR A 283 -13.19 -2.51 -1.42
CA TYR A 283 -14.39 -2.89 -0.69
C TYR A 283 -14.71 -1.85 0.38
N GLY A 284 -15.93 -1.90 0.90
CA GLY A 284 -16.36 -1.11 2.03
C GLY A 284 -16.66 -1.97 3.24
N ARG A 285 -16.48 -1.38 4.42
CA ARG A 285 -16.99 -1.93 5.69
C ARG A 285 -18.36 -1.34 5.97
N THR A 286 -19.29 -2.20 6.36
CA THR A 286 -20.71 -1.84 6.51
C THR A 286 -21.18 -1.94 7.95
N PHE A 287 -22.20 -1.15 8.24
CA PHE A 287 -22.80 -1.05 9.56
C PHE A 287 -24.33 -1.01 9.46
N THR A 288 -24.99 -1.50 10.50
CA THR A 288 -26.42 -1.28 10.73
C THR A 288 -26.59 -0.27 11.86
N ILE A 289 -27.16 0.89 11.55
CA ILE A 289 -27.36 2.00 12.50
C ILE A 289 -28.47 1.66 13.50
N SER A 290 -28.25 1.96 14.79
CA SER A 290 -29.18 1.65 15.90
C SER A 290 -30.52 2.40 15.78
N ASN A 291 -30.44 3.74 15.73
CA ASN A 291 -31.55 4.68 15.69
C ASN A 291 -31.46 5.56 14.45
N GLU A 292 -32.61 5.88 13.85
CA GLU A 292 -32.68 6.93 12.82
C GLU A 292 -32.45 8.29 13.48
N SER A 293 -31.19 8.60 13.77
CA SER A 293 -30.75 9.98 13.97
C SER A 293 -31.28 10.81 12.80
N SER A 294 -31.68 12.05 13.05
CA SER A 294 -32.07 12.98 11.98
C SER A 294 -30.93 13.21 10.97
N THR A 295 -29.68 12.86 11.33
CA THR A 295 -28.52 12.93 10.45
C THR A 295 -27.71 11.64 10.48
N VAL A 296 -27.64 10.95 9.35
CA VAL A 296 -26.76 9.80 9.11
C VAL A 296 -25.37 10.30 8.69
N THR A 297 -24.38 10.11 9.55
CA THR A 297 -23.00 10.58 9.40
C THR A 297 -21.99 9.55 9.90
N ILE A 298 -20.70 9.76 9.64
CA ILE A 298 -19.62 9.07 10.35
C ILE A 298 -19.81 9.27 11.86
N GLY A 299 -19.60 8.23 12.68
CA GLY A 299 -19.81 8.24 14.13
C GLY A 299 -21.26 7.96 14.56
N SER A 300 -22.18 7.70 13.63
CA SER A 300 -23.54 7.25 13.99
C SER A 300 -23.47 5.93 14.77
N GLU A 301 -24.25 5.80 15.84
CA GLU A 301 -24.32 4.56 16.63
C GLU A 301 -24.70 3.34 15.77
N SER A 302 -23.99 2.24 15.98
CA SER A 302 -24.16 0.99 15.25
C SER A 302 -24.51 -0.17 16.19
N ILE A 303 -25.32 -1.09 15.70
CA ILE A 303 -25.61 -2.38 16.36
C ILE A 303 -24.81 -3.55 15.78
N GLY A 304 -23.91 -3.29 14.83
CA GLY A 304 -23.03 -4.28 14.22
C GLY A 304 -22.91 -4.11 12.71
N GLY A 305 -22.53 -5.19 12.03
CA GLY A 305 -22.30 -5.19 10.59
C GLY A 305 -23.57 -4.88 9.78
N GLY A 306 -23.36 -4.29 8.61
CA GLY A 306 -24.42 -4.15 7.60
C GLY A 306 -24.79 -5.50 6.99
N GLU A 307 -25.94 -5.54 6.33
CA GLU A 307 -26.43 -6.73 5.63
C GLU A 307 -25.45 -7.17 4.53
N ALA A 308 -25.19 -8.48 4.48
CA ALA A 308 -24.39 -9.09 3.43
C ALA A 308 -24.90 -8.75 2.03
N GLY A 309 -23.97 -8.45 1.13
CA GLY A 309 -24.25 -8.32 -0.30
C GLY A 309 -24.59 -9.68 -0.94
N PRO A 310 -25.28 -9.68 -2.10
CA PRO A 310 -25.72 -10.92 -2.73
C PRO A 310 -24.57 -11.77 -3.32
N PHE A 311 -23.38 -11.19 -3.51
CA PHE A 311 -22.23 -11.85 -4.14
C PHE A 311 -21.16 -12.23 -3.13
N VAL A 312 -20.77 -11.29 -2.25
CA VAL A 312 -19.74 -11.57 -1.23
C VAL A 312 -20.32 -12.41 -0.08
N LYS A 313 -21.62 -12.24 0.23
CA LYS A 313 -22.35 -13.00 1.26
C LYS A 313 -21.72 -12.93 2.66
N GLU A 314 -21.07 -11.81 2.99
CA GLU A 314 -20.45 -11.56 4.30
C GLU A 314 -21.06 -10.31 4.94
N ASN A 315 -21.63 -10.45 6.15
CA ASN A 315 -22.10 -9.30 6.91
C ASN A 315 -20.92 -8.39 7.28
N GLY A 316 -21.15 -7.07 7.26
CA GLY A 316 -20.09 -6.10 7.56
C GLY A 316 -19.16 -5.77 6.38
N THR A 317 -19.35 -6.38 5.21
CA THR A 317 -18.47 -6.20 4.04
C THR A 317 -19.28 -6.10 2.74
N LEU A 318 -18.89 -5.20 1.84
CA LEU A 318 -19.40 -5.15 0.47
C LEU A 318 -18.25 -4.92 -0.51
N ALA A 319 -18.21 -5.69 -1.60
CA ALA A 319 -17.29 -5.41 -2.70
C ALA A 319 -17.62 -4.06 -3.37
N TYR A 320 -16.66 -3.43 -4.05
CA TYR A 320 -16.88 -2.17 -4.73
C TYR A 320 -18.03 -2.24 -5.75
N PHE A 321 -18.13 -3.33 -6.50
CA PHE A 321 -19.24 -3.52 -7.45
C PHE A 321 -20.62 -3.65 -6.78
N GLU A 322 -20.70 -4.23 -5.57
CA GLU A 322 -21.95 -4.28 -4.78
C GLU A 322 -22.35 -2.89 -4.26
N ILE A 323 -21.36 -2.06 -3.93
CA ILE A 323 -21.59 -0.67 -3.53
C ILE A 323 -22.11 0.13 -4.73
N CYS A 324 -21.51 -0.02 -5.92
CA CYS A 324 -22.04 0.58 -7.15
C CYS A 324 -23.49 0.16 -7.44
N GLN A 325 -23.82 -1.13 -7.25
CA GLN A 325 -25.20 -1.61 -7.37
C GLN A 325 -26.15 -0.86 -6.43
N LYS A 326 -25.76 -0.72 -5.15
CA LYS A 326 -26.55 0.00 -4.15
C LYS A 326 -26.74 1.48 -4.51
N LEU A 327 -25.70 2.13 -5.03
CA LEU A 327 -25.76 3.54 -5.45
C LEU A 327 -26.65 3.75 -6.69
N HIS A 328 -26.50 2.93 -7.72
CA HIS A 328 -27.14 3.16 -9.02
C HIS A 328 -28.53 2.53 -9.15
N VAL A 329 -28.79 1.42 -8.44
CA VAL A 329 -30.06 0.68 -8.55
C VAL A 329 -30.95 0.90 -7.34
N LEU A 330 -30.37 0.99 -6.15
CA LEU A 330 -31.11 1.08 -4.88
C LEU A 330 -31.15 2.51 -4.30
N ASN A 331 -30.75 3.51 -5.09
CA ASN A 331 -30.80 4.94 -4.76
C ASN A 331 -30.18 5.28 -3.38
N TRP A 332 -29.07 4.62 -3.03
CA TRP A 332 -28.31 4.99 -1.83
C TRP A 332 -27.79 6.42 -1.95
N THR A 333 -27.82 7.17 -0.84
CA THR A 333 -27.21 8.50 -0.77
C THR A 333 -25.72 8.33 -0.53
N SER A 334 -24.89 9.00 -1.35
CA SER A 334 -23.44 9.04 -1.11
C SER A 334 -23.00 10.42 -0.68
N VAL A 335 -22.12 10.46 0.31
CA VAL A 335 -21.50 11.67 0.84
C VAL A 335 -19.99 11.51 0.74
N PHE A 336 -19.31 12.55 0.27
CA PHE A 336 -17.85 12.58 0.28
C PHE A 336 -17.38 13.39 1.48
N ASP A 337 -16.74 12.74 2.44
CA ASP A 337 -16.19 13.42 3.61
C ASP A 337 -14.85 14.08 3.24
N THR A 338 -14.78 15.40 3.44
CA THR A 338 -13.62 16.21 3.07
C THR A 338 -12.49 16.13 4.07
N GLU A 339 -12.74 15.67 5.30
CA GLU A 339 -11.68 15.54 6.31
C GLU A 339 -10.89 14.26 6.07
N SER A 340 -11.58 13.11 6.03
CA SER A 340 -10.99 11.80 5.74
C SER A 340 -10.57 11.60 4.29
N GLN A 341 -11.05 12.45 3.37
CA GLN A 341 -10.87 12.34 1.91
C GLN A 341 -11.44 11.03 1.33
N THR A 342 -12.53 10.55 1.91
CA THR A 342 -13.16 9.27 1.55
C THR A 342 -14.69 9.37 1.52
N PRO A 343 -15.37 8.59 0.67
CA PRO A 343 -16.81 8.54 0.66
C PRO A 343 -17.40 7.58 1.70
N TYR A 344 -18.63 7.87 2.10
CA TYR A 344 -19.55 6.89 2.64
C TYR A 344 -20.88 6.93 1.87
N ALA A 345 -21.69 5.89 2.04
CA ALA A 345 -23.03 5.84 1.49
C ALA A 345 -24.00 5.18 2.46
N TYR A 346 -25.28 5.53 2.37
CA TYR A 346 -26.30 4.98 3.26
C TYR A 346 -27.68 4.95 2.60
N ASN A 347 -28.54 4.07 3.11
CA ASN A 347 -29.97 4.03 2.85
C ASN A 347 -30.71 3.41 4.05
N GLY A 348 -31.65 4.15 4.62
CA GLY A 348 -32.28 3.78 5.89
C GLY A 348 -31.22 3.55 6.97
N LYS A 349 -31.22 2.36 7.57
CA LYS A 349 -30.26 1.97 8.62
C LYS A 349 -28.95 1.39 8.10
N GLN A 350 -28.83 1.15 6.80
CA GLN A 350 -27.64 0.53 6.23
C GLN A 350 -26.63 1.62 5.84
N TRP A 351 -25.37 1.44 6.23
CA TRP A 351 -24.27 2.39 6.02
C TRP A 351 -23.01 1.67 5.54
N VAL A 352 -22.25 2.28 4.63
CA VAL A 352 -20.97 1.77 4.13
C VAL A 352 -19.93 2.87 4.00
N GLY A 353 -18.74 2.64 4.55
CA GLY A 353 -17.54 3.47 4.35
C GLY A 353 -16.60 2.75 3.39
N TYR A 354 -16.21 3.40 2.28
CA TYR A 354 -15.55 2.73 1.16
C TYR A 354 -14.61 3.67 0.39
N ASP A 355 -13.97 3.16 -0.65
CA ASP A 355 -13.21 3.95 -1.63
C ASP A 355 -13.96 4.06 -2.97
N ASN A 356 -13.90 5.24 -3.59
CA ASN A 356 -14.36 5.46 -4.96
C ASN A 356 -13.22 6.03 -5.82
N LEU A 357 -13.50 6.28 -7.11
CA LEU A 357 -12.51 6.85 -8.04
C LEU A 357 -11.86 8.14 -7.52
N LYS A 358 -12.60 8.99 -6.80
CA LYS A 358 -12.07 10.25 -6.26
C LYS A 358 -11.11 9.99 -5.09
N SER A 359 -11.48 9.16 -4.11
CA SER A 359 -10.61 8.87 -2.97
C SER A 359 -9.37 8.08 -3.39
N ILE A 360 -9.50 7.15 -4.34
CA ILE A 360 -8.36 6.43 -4.95
C ILE A 360 -7.37 7.41 -5.59
N VAL A 361 -7.83 8.38 -6.38
CA VAL A 361 -6.95 9.41 -6.97
C VAL A 361 -6.21 10.18 -5.89
N LEU A 362 -6.90 10.61 -4.83
CA LEU A 362 -6.30 11.37 -3.74
C LEU A 362 -5.25 10.57 -2.99
N LYS A 363 -5.52 9.30 -2.68
CA LYS A 363 -4.57 8.39 -2.02
C LYS A 363 -3.35 8.08 -2.87
N VAL A 364 -3.53 7.83 -4.17
CA VAL A 364 -2.40 7.58 -5.08
C VAL A 364 -1.53 8.83 -5.23
N LEU A 365 -2.13 10.01 -5.39
CA LEU A 365 -1.38 11.27 -5.42
C LEU A 365 -0.61 11.48 -4.12
N TRP A 366 -1.27 11.29 -2.98
CA TRP A 366 -0.63 11.39 -1.68
C TRP A 366 0.55 10.41 -1.53
N ALA A 367 0.37 9.14 -1.90
CA ALA A 367 1.43 8.13 -1.88
C ALA A 367 2.65 8.54 -2.73
N LYS A 368 2.41 9.12 -3.92
CA LYS A 368 3.48 9.66 -4.77
C LYS A 368 4.18 10.85 -4.11
N THR A 369 3.45 11.74 -3.43
CA THR A 369 4.06 12.89 -2.72
C THR A 369 4.93 12.46 -1.53
N VAL A 370 4.55 11.38 -0.85
CA VAL A 370 5.36 10.79 0.24
C VAL A 370 6.58 10.04 -0.31
N GLY A 371 6.58 9.68 -1.60
CA GLY A 371 7.65 8.92 -2.25
C GLY A 371 7.53 7.41 -2.05
N LEU A 372 6.30 6.90 -1.88
CA LEU A 372 6.05 5.47 -1.72
C LEU A 372 6.42 4.67 -2.98
N GLY A 373 6.79 3.41 -2.80
CA GLY A 373 7.22 2.49 -3.85
C GLY A 373 6.11 1.97 -4.77
N GLY A 374 4.85 2.30 -4.49
CA GLY A 374 3.71 1.84 -5.26
C GLY A 374 2.41 1.80 -4.46
N ALA A 375 1.44 1.08 -5.00
CA ALA A 375 0.16 0.77 -4.38
C ALA A 375 -0.10 -0.73 -4.42
N MET A 376 -0.80 -1.20 -3.40
CA MET A 376 -1.32 -2.54 -3.28
C MET A 376 -2.84 -2.45 -3.19
N LEU A 377 -3.56 -3.36 -3.84
CA LEU A 377 -5.02 -3.42 -3.77
C LEU A 377 -5.51 -4.77 -3.26
N TRP A 378 -6.49 -4.69 -2.36
CA TRP A 378 -7.25 -5.81 -1.84
C TRP A 378 -8.73 -5.59 -2.20
N THR A 379 -9.29 -6.25 -3.22
CA THR A 379 -8.70 -7.23 -4.15
C THR A 379 -9.19 -6.99 -5.59
N LEU A 380 -8.55 -7.62 -6.58
CA LEU A 380 -8.98 -7.53 -7.99
C LEU A 380 -10.42 -8.00 -8.20
N ASP A 381 -10.79 -9.06 -7.50
CA ASP A 381 -12.08 -9.73 -7.63
C ASP A 381 -13.22 -8.99 -6.91
N PHE A 382 -12.91 -7.91 -6.18
CA PHE A 382 -13.89 -6.97 -5.63
C PHE A 382 -14.09 -5.70 -6.46
N ASP A 383 -13.23 -5.44 -7.45
CA ASP A 383 -13.45 -4.36 -8.42
C ASP A 383 -14.62 -4.72 -9.35
N ASP A 384 -15.13 -3.77 -10.12
CA ASP A 384 -16.11 -4.09 -11.17
C ASP A 384 -15.41 -4.71 -12.38
N TYR A 385 -14.94 -5.96 -12.21
CA TYR A 385 -14.23 -6.72 -13.24
C TYR A 385 -15.12 -7.08 -14.43
N THR A 386 -16.45 -6.96 -14.30
CA THR A 386 -17.41 -7.19 -15.38
C THR A 386 -17.76 -5.92 -16.15
N GLY A 387 -17.60 -4.76 -15.53
CA GLY A 387 -18.05 -3.46 -16.05
C GLY A 387 -19.57 -3.27 -16.03
N LEU A 388 -20.32 -4.12 -15.31
CA LEU A 388 -21.79 -4.12 -15.32
C LEU A 388 -22.42 -3.25 -14.23
N PHE A 389 -21.66 -2.84 -13.20
CA PHE A 389 -22.23 -2.25 -11.99
C PHE A 389 -21.95 -0.75 -11.86
N CYS A 390 -20.74 -0.32 -12.20
CA CYS A 390 -20.26 1.02 -11.88
C CYS A 390 -20.36 2.01 -13.06
N ASN A 391 -20.74 1.56 -14.26
CA ASN A 391 -20.76 2.38 -15.49
C ASN A 391 -19.40 3.03 -15.86
N HIS A 392 -18.29 2.41 -15.46
CA HIS A 392 -16.93 2.91 -15.71
C HIS A 392 -16.03 1.89 -16.45
N GLY A 393 -16.63 0.88 -17.10
CA GLY A 393 -15.91 -0.21 -17.75
C GLY A 393 -15.34 -1.23 -16.75
N MET A 394 -14.55 -2.17 -17.24
CA MET A 394 -13.96 -3.25 -16.43
C MET A 394 -12.79 -2.75 -15.59
N PHE A 395 -12.73 -3.16 -14.33
CA PHE A 395 -11.69 -2.83 -13.35
C PHE A 395 -11.49 -1.31 -13.14
N PRO A 396 -12.56 -0.54 -12.88
CA PRO A 396 -12.49 0.92 -12.86
C PRO A 396 -11.53 1.47 -11.80
N LEU A 397 -11.50 0.91 -10.58
CA LEU A 397 -10.57 1.38 -9.55
C LEU A 397 -9.14 0.98 -9.89
N THR A 398 -8.91 -0.27 -10.30
CA THR A 398 -7.59 -0.79 -10.64
C THR A 398 -6.97 -0.04 -11.83
N ARG A 399 -7.75 0.21 -12.89
CA ARG A 399 -7.27 1.00 -14.04
C ARG A 399 -6.96 2.43 -13.65
N ARG A 400 -7.78 3.04 -12.78
CA ARG A 400 -7.46 4.38 -12.28
C ARG A 400 -6.19 4.40 -11.44
N ILE A 401 -5.93 3.38 -10.61
CA ILE A 401 -4.66 3.24 -9.89
C ILE A 401 -3.51 3.14 -10.89
N HIS A 402 -3.66 2.33 -11.93
CA HIS A 402 -2.66 2.21 -12.98
C HIS A 402 -2.32 3.54 -13.63
N GLU A 403 -3.34 4.22 -14.17
CA GLU A 403 -3.21 5.53 -14.82
C GLU A 403 -2.47 6.51 -13.89
N MET A 404 -2.89 6.61 -12.64
CA MET A 404 -2.32 7.58 -11.69
C MET A 404 -0.90 7.22 -11.24
N MET A 405 -0.59 5.93 -11.13
CA MET A 405 0.69 5.46 -10.63
C MET A 405 1.76 5.47 -11.72
N LEU A 406 1.46 4.88 -12.88
CA LEU A 406 2.44 4.58 -13.92
C LEU A 406 2.41 5.54 -15.10
N ASP A 407 1.27 6.16 -15.41
CA ASP A 407 1.23 7.14 -16.48
C ASP A 407 1.74 8.49 -15.96
N ASP A 408 2.56 9.18 -16.77
CA ASP A 408 3.02 10.54 -16.53
C ASP A 408 1.84 11.53 -16.64
N ILE A 409 0.87 11.48 -15.73
CA ILE A 409 -0.28 12.40 -15.71
C ILE A 409 0.17 13.87 -15.53
N ILE A 410 1.39 14.09 -15.01
CA ILE A 410 1.99 15.43 -14.93
C ILE A 410 2.13 16.10 -16.31
N LYS A 411 2.17 15.35 -17.42
CA LYS A 411 2.19 15.93 -18.77
C LYS A 411 0.83 16.45 -19.25
N HIS A 412 -0.27 16.09 -18.60
CA HIS A 412 -1.63 16.32 -19.12
C HIS A 412 -2.60 17.00 -18.16
N LEU A 413 -2.21 17.33 -16.92
CA LEU A 413 -3.04 18.17 -16.05
C LEU A 413 -2.90 19.65 -16.46
N PRO A 414 -4.00 20.36 -16.76
CA PRO A 414 -3.94 21.80 -16.96
C PRO A 414 -3.46 22.46 -15.66
N LEU A 415 -2.34 23.19 -15.76
CA LEU A 415 -1.62 23.89 -14.69
C LEU A 415 -2.44 24.90 -13.87
N SER A 416 -3.74 25.06 -14.13
CA SER A 416 -4.56 26.11 -13.49
C SER A 416 -5.11 25.74 -12.11
N ASN A 417 -5.21 24.45 -11.76
CA ASN A 417 -5.88 24.02 -10.52
C ASN A 417 -4.96 23.40 -9.46
N THR A 418 -3.70 23.12 -9.80
CA THR A 418 -2.74 22.51 -8.86
C THR A 418 -2.07 23.56 -7.96
N THR A 419 -2.01 24.83 -8.40
CA THR A 419 -1.36 25.92 -7.65
C THR A 419 -2.17 26.37 -6.44
N SER A 420 -3.50 26.30 -6.50
CA SER A 420 -4.38 26.72 -5.38
C SER A 420 -4.30 25.74 -4.20
N VAL A 421 -4.22 24.44 -4.47
CA VAL A 421 -4.15 23.39 -3.43
C VAL A 421 -2.78 23.38 -2.72
N ILE A 422 -1.70 23.65 -3.44
CA ILE A 422 -0.34 23.68 -2.87
C ILE A 422 -0.11 24.97 -2.05
N LEU A 423 -0.68 26.12 -2.45
CA LEU A 423 -0.51 27.39 -1.73
C LEU A 423 -1.30 27.47 -0.40
N GLU A 424 -2.46 26.81 -0.29
CA GLU A 424 -3.25 26.82 0.95
C GLU A 424 -2.60 26.01 2.08
N GLN A 425 -1.78 25.01 1.76
CA GLN A 425 -1.13 24.17 2.78
C GLN A 425 0.17 24.79 3.33
N SER A 426 0.94 25.53 2.50
CA SER A 426 2.19 26.15 2.96
C SER A 426 1.97 27.32 3.93
N THR A 427 0.78 27.93 3.92
CA THR A 427 0.47 29.09 4.78
C THR A 427 0.06 28.72 6.21
N ARG A 428 -0.14 27.43 6.52
CA ARG A 428 -0.50 26.95 7.88
C ARG A 428 0.68 26.48 8.74
N LEU A 429 1.89 26.37 8.20
CA LEU A 429 3.09 26.09 8.97
C LEU A 429 3.63 27.38 9.62
N LYS A 430 3.12 27.72 10.82
CA LYS A 430 3.78 28.71 11.68
C LYS A 430 5.11 28.14 12.18
N VAL A 431 6.21 28.52 11.55
CA VAL A 431 7.56 28.28 12.08
C VAL A 431 7.75 29.19 13.30
N THR A 432 7.68 28.60 14.49
CA THR A 432 8.02 29.28 15.74
C THR A 432 9.54 29.44 15.83
N THR A 433 10.05 30.64 15.59
CA THR A 433 11.48 30.93 15.76
C THR A 433 11.82 31.03 17.25
N ILE A 434 12.58 30.06 17.77
CA ILE A 434 13.14 30.11 19.12
C ILE A 434 14.27 31.17 19.14
N LYS A 435 14.10 32.25 19.89
CA LYS A 435 15.15 33.26 20.14
C LYS A 435 16.04 32.78 21.29
N PHE A 436 17.34 32.62 21.05
CA PHE A 436 18.35 32.55 22.12
C PHE A 436 18.74 33.96 22.56
N SER A 437 18.92 34.15 23.87
CA SER A 437 19.18 35.45 24.51
C SER A 437 20.65 35.86 24.44
N ASP A 438 20.86 37.17 24.32
CA ASP A 438 22.16 37.83 24.25
C ASP A 438 22.96 37.76 25.57
N ARG A 439 24.26 37.47 25.46
CA ARG A 439 25.27 37.91 26.44
C ARG A 439 26.43 38.65 25.74
N GLN A 440 26.45 39.96 26.01
CA GLN A 440 27.56 40.90 26.22
C GLN A 440 28.78 40.96 25.26
N LYS A 441 28.83 42.14 24.60
CA LYS A 441 29.94 43.12 24.49
C LYS A 441 31.36 42.61 24.17
N THR A 442 31.91 43.07 23.04
CA THR A 442 33.14 43.91 23.01
C THR A 442 33.34 44.57 21.64
N THR A 443 34.15 45.63 21.66
CA THR A 443 34.23 46.73 20.70
C THR A 443 35.31 46.58 19.62
N ARG A 444 35.03 47.22 18.45
CA ARG A 444 35.94 47.77 17.43
C ARG A 444 36.54 46.86 16.33
N ARG A 445 36.09 47.18 15.11
CA ARG A 445 36.75 47.21 13.78
C ARG A 445 37.74 46.09 13.43
N ASP A 446 37.33 45.22 12.51
CA ASP A 446 38.18 44.73 11.43
C ASP A 446 37.34 44.30 10.20
N HIS A 447 37.93 44.47 9.01
CA HIS A 447 37.38 44.08 7.72
C HIS A 447 37.18 42.55 7.64
N TYR A 448 35.97 42.09 7.36
CA TYR A 448 35.74 40.69 6.98
C TYR A 448 35.74 40.52 5.47
N ARG A 449 36.77 39.82 4.99
CA ARG A 449 36.76 39.05 3.74
C ARG A 449 35.62 38.03 3.82
N LEU A 450 34.87 37.87 2.73
CA LEU A 450 34.05 36.67 2.50
C LEU A 450 34.99 35.46 2.38
N SER A 451 35.13 34.71 3.47
CA SER A 451 35.74 33.39 3.46
C SER A 451 34.71 32.36 3.00
N ASN A 452 35.06 31.65 1.95
CA ASN A 452 34.46 30.43 1.40
C ASN A 452 33.49 29.70 2.33
N LEU A 453 32.20 29.69 1.97
CA LEU A 453 31.28 28.65 2.44
C LEU A 453 31.61 27.37 1.67
N ALA A 454 32.34 26.45 2.29
CA ALA A 454 32.35 25.06 1.85
C ALA A 454 31.05 24.42 2.33
N VAL A 455 30.09 24.25 1.43
CA VAL A 455 28.92 23.41 1.69
C VAL A 455 29.32 21.98 1.35
N THR A 456 29.55 21.16 2.37
CA THR A 456 29.60 19.71 2.20
C THR A 456 28.18 19.21 1.99
N CYS A 457 27.88 18.80 0.75
CA CYS A 457 26.60 18.19 0.39
C CYS A 457 26.48 16.79 1.02
N THR A 458 25.60 16.64 1.99
CA THR A 458 25.01 15.36 2.38
C THR A 458 23.51 15.45 2.11
N ASN A 459 23.04 14.70 1.11
CA ASN A 459 21.68 14.63 0.53
C ASN A 459 21.32 15.66 -0.57
N THR A 460 21.01 15.10 -1.75
CA THR A 460 20.61 15.77 -2.99
C THR A 460 19.09 15.85 -3.20
N SER A 461 18.25 15.37 -2.27
CA SER A 461 16.79 15.36 -2.45
C SER A 461 16.10 16.72 -2.25
N THR A 462 16.77 17.68 -1.61
CA THR A 462 16.20 19.01 -1.31
C THR A 462 16.56 20.09 -2.32
N LEU A 463 17.57 19.87 -3.18
CA LEU A 463 18.05 20.90 -4.11
C LEU A 463 17.14 21.07 -5.33
N ASP A 464 16.54 19.99 -5.85
CA ASP A 464 15.76 20.05 -7.10
C ASP A 464 14.41 20.78 -6.92
N TYR A 465 13.80 20.65 -5.73
CA TYR A 465 12.57 21.38 -5.39
C TYR A 465 12.83 22.87 -5.13
N PHE A 466 13.98 23.22 -4.57
CA PHE A 466 14.37 24.61 -4.34
C PHE A 466 14.76 25.32 -5.65
N TYR A 467 15.35 24.59 -6.61
CA TYR A 467 15.70 25.14 -7.92
C TYR A 467 14.46 25.42 -8.80
N MET A 468 13.46 24.55 -8.76
CA MET A 468 12.15 24.77 -9.41
C MET A 468 11.41 25.98 -8.81
N PHE A 469 11.49 26.16 -7.49
CA PHE A 469 10.89 27.31 -6.80
C PHE A 469 11.54 28.64 -7.23
N LEU A 470 12.87 28.69 -7.30
CA LEU A 470 13.62 29.88 -7.73
C LEU A 470 13.44 30.20 -9.22
N LEU A 471 13.33 29.19 -10.09
CA LEU A 471 13.02 29.38 -11.52
C LEU A 471 11.62 29.97 -11.73
N SER A 472 10.64 29.59 -10.91
CA SER A 472 9.29 30.20 -10.96
C SER A 472 9.27 31.66 -10.47
N LEU A 473 10.16 32.01 -9.53
CA LEU A 473 10.30 33.37 -9.03
C LEU A 473 11.01 34.29 -10.04
N ALA A 474 12.01 33.76 -10.76
CA ALA A 474 12.74 34.50 -11.79
C ALA A 474 11.87 34.81 -13.02
N TYR A 475 10.91 33.93 -13.37
CA TYR A 475 10.00 34.15 -14.49
C TYR A 475 8.95 35.25 -14.23
N LYS A 476 8.61 35.52 -12.96
CA LYS A 476 7.68 36.59 -12.54
C LYS A 476 8.31 37.98 -12.44
N ILE A 477 9.62 38.12 -12.64
CA ILE A 477 10.33 39.40 -12.59
C ILE A 477 10.63 39.93 -14.01
N TYR A 478 10.39 39.15 -15.06
CA TYR A 478 10.74 39.52 -16.44
C TYR A 478 9.61 39.44 -17.48
N PHE A 479 8.36 39.18 -17.09
CA PHE A 479 7.17 39.38 -17.92
C PHE A 479 5.99 39.94 -17.14
#